data_AF-A0A3B9G151-F1
#
_entry.id   AF-A0A3B9G151-F1
#
_cell.length_a   1.000
_cell.length_b   1.000
_cell.length_c   1.000
_cell.angle_alpha   90.00
_cell.angle_beta   90.00
_cell.angle_gamma   90.00
#
_symmetry.space_group_name_H-M   'P 1'
#
loop_
_entity.id
_entity.type
_entity.pdbx_description
1 polymer ?
#
loop_
_entity_poly.entity_id
_entity_poly.type
_entity_poly.pdbx_seq_one_letter_code
_entity_poly.pdbx_strand_id
1 'polypeptide(L)'
;MNKEEYIAYLKGRKSSHKVNYHLECLKEIKKIQQEGRKPSLLLHACCGVCACWPLEFLHDHFNITVYFNNSNIWPAEEHDKRLSELQRYIHEKFGEGIEVIVTPY
;
A
#
# COMPACT_ATOMS: atom_id res chain seq x y z
N MET A 1 -23.56 -17.20 -27.62
CA MET A 1 -22.53 -16.26 -28.10
C MET A 1 -21.25 -17.04 -28.28
N ASN A 2 -20.75 -17.17 -29.51
CA ASN A 2 -19.50 -17.85 -29.80
C ASN A 2 -18.29 -16.99 -29.40
N LYS A 3 -17.09 -17.57 -29.46
CA LYS A 3 -15.85 -16.91 -29.05
C LYS A 3 -15.58 -15.65 -29.89
N GLU A 4 -15.87 -15.69 -31.19
CA GLU A 4 -15.71 -14.53 -32.06
C GLU A 4 -16.66 -13.38 -31.69
N GLU A 5 -17.93 -13.68 -31.43
CA GLU A 5 -18.95 -12.73 -31.01
C GLU A 5 -18.64 -12.11 -29.64
N TYR A 6 -18.11 -12.90 -28.70
CA TYR A 6 -17.70 -12.39 -27.40
C TYR A 6 -16.50 -11.44 -27.49
N ILE A 7 -15.52 -11.76 -28.34
CA ILE A 7 -14.37 -10.88 -28.58
C ILE A 7 -14.82 -9.58 -29.27
N ALA A 8 -15.73 -9.65 -30.23
CA ALA A 8 -16.29 -8.47 -30.88
C ALA A 8 -17.06 -7.58 -29.88
N TYR A 9 -17.85 -8.18 -28.99
CA TYR A 9 -18.54 -7.49 -27.89
C TYR A 9 -17.57 -6.77 -26.94
N LEU A 10 -16.48 -7.42 -26.51
CA LEU A 10 -15.47 -6.81 -25.63
C LEU A 10 -14.75 -5.64 -26.31
N LYS A 11 -14.45 -5.75 -27.62
CA LYS A 11 -13.80 -4.68 -28.40
C LYS A 11 -14.74 -3.51 -28.72
N GLY A 12 -16.05 -3.76 -28.80
CA GLY A 12 -17.08 -2.74 -29.05
C GLY A 12 -17.47 -1.92 -27.81
N ARG A 13 -17.06 -2.34 -26.61
CA ARG A 13 -17.25 -1.56 -25.39
C ARG A 13 -16.40 -0.28 -25.48
N LYS A 14 -17.03 0.89 -25.31
CA LYS A 14 -16.31 2.14 -25.04
C LYS A 14 -15.41 1.88 -23.83
N SER A 15 -14.10 1.86 -24.06
CA SER A 15 -13.12 1.92 -22.98
C SER A 15 -13.52 3.10 -22.11
N SER A 16 -13.76 2.83 -20.83
CA SER A 16 -13.89 3.90 -19.86
C SER A 16 -12.63 4.77 -20.00
N HIS A 17 -12.76 6.10 -20.11
CA HIS A 17 -11.61 7.02 -20.07
C HIS A 17 -10.97 7.07 -18.67
N LYS A 18 -11.08 5.97 -17.91
CA LYS A 18 -10.64 5.87 -16.53
C LYS A 18 -9.14 5.66 -16.54
N VAL A 19 -8.44 6.62 -15.96
CA VAL A 19 -7.00 6.54 -15.75
C VAL A 19 -6.70 5.29 -14.93
N ASN A 20 -5.74 4.51 -15.41
CA ASN A 20 -5.21 3.38 -14.66
C ASN A 20 -4.12 3.90 -13.71
N TYR A 21 -4.51 4.24 -12.48
CA TYR A 21 -3.59 4.80 -11.48
C TYR A 21 -2.46 3.85 -11.06
N HIS A 22 -2.62 2.55 -11.26
CA HIS A 22 -1.50 1.63 -11.06
C HIS A 22 -0.41 1.86 -12.10
N LEU A 23 -0.77 2.01 -13.38
CA LEU A 23 0.20 2.34 -14.43
C LEU A 23 0.83 3.72 -14.23
N GLU A 24 0.05 4.72 -13.80
CA GLU A 24 0.60 6.04 -13.47
C GLU A 24 1.55 5.97 -12.27
N CYS A 25 1.23 5.18 -11.24
CA CYS A 25 2.12 4.93 -10.10
C CYS A 25 3.45 4.30 -10.54
N LEU A 26 3.40 3.27 -11.40
CA LEU A 26 4.62 2.63 -11.94
C LEU A 26 5.47 3.60 -12.75
N LYS A 27 4.86 4.50 -13.53
CA LYS A 27 5.59 5.55 -14.26
C LYS A 27 6.30 6.51 -13.31
N GLU A 28 5.63 6.92 -12.24
CA GLU A 28 6.25 7.80 -11.25
C GLU A 28 7.41 7.10 -10.55
N ILE A 29 7.22 5.87 -10.04
CA ILE A 29 8.30 5.07 -9.42
C ILE A 29 9.51 4.95 -10.36
N LYS A 30 9.29 4.68 -11.65
CA LYS A 30 10.36 4.59 -12.64
C LYS A 30 11.13 5.91 -12.77
N LYS A 31 10.44 7.05 -12.74
CA LYS A 31 11.05 8.37 -12.77
C LYS A 31 11.92 8.61 -11.52
N ILE A 32 11.39 8.28 -10.33
CA ILE A 32 12.13 8.33 -9.05
C ILE A 32 13.45 7.54 -9.15
N GLN A 33 13.38 6.32 -9.68
CA GLN A 33 14.54 5.43 -9.84
C GLN A 33 15.55 5.98 -10.86
N GLN A 34 15.09 6.53 -11.97
CA GLN A 34 15.94 7.16 -12.99
C GLN A 34 16.68 8.38 -12.46
N GLU A 35 16.08 9.11 -11.53
CA GLU A 35 16.70 10.23 -10.80
C GLU A 35 17.68 9.75 -9.72
N GLY A 36 17.80 8.44 -9.47
CA GLY A 36 18.73 7.86 -8.50
C GLY A 36 18.39 8.17 -7.04
N ARG A 37 17.14 8.55 -6.75
CA ARG A 37 16.69 8.92 -5.39
C ARG A 37 15.84 7.83 -4.74
N LYS A 38 15.81 7.84 -3.41
CA LYS A 38 14.89 7.05 -2.57
C LYS A 38 14.18 8.00 -1.59
N PRO A 39 13.07 8.64 -2.00
CA PRO A 39 12.39 9.66 -1.19
C PRO A 39 11.72 9.06 0.05
N SER A 40 11.49 9.89 1.06
CA SER A 40 10.75 9.49 2.26
C SER A 40 9.24 9.43 2.01
N LEU A 41 8.57 8.44 2.62
CA LEU A 41 7.12 8.26 2.54
C LEU A 41 6.55 7.94 3.93
N LEU A 42 5.59 8.75 4.38
CA LEU A 42 4.80 8.45 5.57
C LEU A 42 3.58 7.63 5.17
N LEU A 43 3.52 6.37 5.60
CA LEU A 43 2.45 5.44 5.24
C LEU A 43 1.48 5.25 6.42
N HIS A 44 0.23 5.62 6.23
CA HIS A 44 -0.82 5.34 7.21
C HIS A 44 -1.19 3.84 7.25
N ALA A 45 -1.33 3.26 8.43
CA ALA A 45 -1.89 1.94 8.64
C ALA A 45 -2.79 1.90 9.90
N CYS A 46 -3.89 1.16 9.85
CA CYS A 46 -4.77 0.95 11.00
C CYS A 46 -4.78 -0.49 11.54
N CYS A 47 -4.05 -1.40 10.88
CA CYS A 47 -3.78 -2.78 11.30
C CYS A 47 -2.66 -3.38 10.42
N GLY A 48 -2.17 -4.58 10.79
CA GLY A 48 -1.15 -5.29 10.00
C GLY A 48 -1.51 -5.48 8.53
N VAL A 49 -2.74 -5.90 8.22
CA VAL A 49 -3.18 -6.16 6.83
C VAL A 49 -3.13 -4.91 5.95
N CYS A 50 -3.39 -3.73 6.52
CA CYS A 50 -3.29 -2.47 5.78
C CYS A 50 -1.85 -2.14 5.37
N ALA A 51 -0.85 -2.67 6.07
CA ALA A 51 0.55 -2.44 5.78
C ALA A 51 1.14 -3.49 4.83
N CYS A 52 0.60 -4.70 4.75
CA CYS A 52 1.24 -5.81 4.03
C CYS A 52 1.63 -5.50 2.58
N TRP A 53 0.65 -5.44 1.68
CA TRP A 53 0.93 -5.20 0.26
C TRP A 53 1.59 -3.83 -0.01
N PRO A 54 1.14 -2.72 0.62
CA PRO A 54 1.80 -1.44 0.41
C PRO A 54 3.28 -1.44 0.80
N LEU A 55 3.68 -2.07 1.91
CA LEU A 55 5.08 -2.16 2.30
C LEU A 55 5.86 -3.07 1.36
N GLU A 56 5.34 -4.25 1.03
CA GLU A 56 5.97 -5.15 0.06
C GLU A 56 6.21 -4.47 -1.30
N PHE A 57 5.26 -3.64 -1.74
CA PHE A 57 5.35 -2.95 -3.02
C PHE A 57 6.24 -1.70 -2.99
N LEU A 58 6.25 -0.94 -1.90
CA LEU A 58 6.87 0.40 -1.85
C LEU A 58 8.23 0.43 -1.16
N HIS A 59 8.56 -0.54 -0.30
CA HIS A 59 9.76 -0.53 0.54
C HIS A 59 11.07 -0.36 -0.25
N ASP A 60 11.16 -0.97 -1.42
CA ASP A 60 12.36 -0.90 -2.25
C ASP A 60 12.51 0.45 -2.98
N HIS A 61 11.44 1.24 -3.03
CA HIS A 61 11.36 2.49 -3.76
C HIS A 61 11.38 3.73 -2.84
N PHE A 62 11.03 3.57 -1.56
CA PHE A 62 10.87 4.66 -0.60
C PHE A 62 11.53 4.36 0.75
N ASN A 63 11.97 5.40 1.46
CA ASN A 63 12.29 5.29 2.89
C ASN A 63 11.00 5.46 3.68
N ILE A 64 10.45 4.36 4.19
CA ILE A 64 9.10 4.34 4.74
C ILE A 64 9.13 4.50 6.26
N THR A 65 8.29 5.40 6.75
CA THR A 65 7.85 5.44 8.15
C THR A 65 6.36 5.09 8.19
N VAL A 66 5.97 4.17 9.06
CA VAL A 66 4.55 3.80 9.24
C VAL A 66 3.94 4.66 10.33
N TYR A 67 2.76 5.21 10.06
CA TYR A 67 1.96 5.97 11.00
C TYR A 67 0.73 5.16 11.38
N PHE A 68 0.72 4.61 12.60
CA PHE A 68 -0.38 3.83 13.13
C PHE A 68 -1.41 4.74 13.80
N ASN A 69 -2.62 4.79 13.22
CA ASN A 69 -3.73 5.56 13.75
C ASN A 69 -5.07 5.01 13.24
N ASN A 70 -6.10 4.97 14.08
CA ASN A 70 -7.50 4.92 13.67
C ASN A 70 -8.40 5.18 14.89
N SER A 71 -9.02 6.35 14.94
CA SER A 71 -9.88 6.79 16.05
C SER A 71 -11.16 5.96 16.25
N ASN A 72 -11.48 5.06 15.31
CA ASN A 72 -12.65 4.20 15.41
C ASN A 72 -12.33 2.80 15.96
N ILE A 73 -11.08 2.53 16.37
CA ILE A 73 -10.76 1.25 16.99
C ILE A 73 -11.32 1.25 18.42
N TRP A 74 -12.21 0.30 18.70
CA TRP A 74 -12.79 0.09 20.01
C TRP A 74 -13.01 -1.40 20.24
N PRO A 75 -12.77 -1.92 21.45
CA PRO A 75 -12.21 -1.23 22.63
C PRO A 75 -10.68 -1.09 22.56
N ALA A 76 -10.06 -0.52 23.60
CA ALA A 76 -8.61 -0.29 23.66
C ALA A 76 -7.79 -1.58 23.43
N GLU A 77 -8.31 -2.73 23.88
CA GLU A 77 -7.64 -4.01 23.70
C GLU A 77 -7.53 -4.40 22.21
N GLU A 78 -8.50 -4.00 21.37
CA GLU A 78 -8.43 -4.22 19.92
C GLU A 78 -7.40 -3.29 19.26
N HIS A 79 -7.20 -2.08 19.79
CA HIS A 79 -6.14 -1.17 19.34
C HIS A 79 -4.76 -1.79 19.60
N ASP A 80 -4.53 -2.26 20.82
CA ASP A 80 -3.26 -2.86 21.22
C ASP A 80 -2.97 -4.15 20.45
N LYS A 81 -4.00 -4.96 20.20
CA LYS A 81 -3.88 -6.16 19.36
C LYS A 81 -3.51 -5.82 17.91
N ARG A 82 -4.13 -4.81 17.31
CA ARG A 82 -3.80 -4.40 15.93
C ARG A 82 -2.42 -3.78 15.81
N LEU A 83 -2.02 -2.99 16.80
CA LEU A 83 -0.69 -2.39 16.88
C LEU A 83 0.39 -3.46 17.02
N SER A 84 0.22 -4.38 17.97
CA SER A 84 1.18 -5.47 18.21
C SER A 84 1.33 -6.38 16.99
N GLU A 85 0.24 -6.74 16.30
CA GLU A 85 0.32 -7.51 15.06
C GLU A 85 1.00 -6.75 13.92
N LEU A 86 0.77 -5.44 13.80
CA LEU A 86 1.47 -4.61 12.82
C LEU A 86 2.98 -4.56 13.11
N GLN A 87 3.37 -4.30 14.36
CA GLN A 87 4.77 -4.26 14.77
C GLN A 87 5.45 -5.61 14.58
N ARG A 88 4.78 -6.72 14.94
CA ARG A 88 5.27 -8.08 14.70
C ARG A 88 5.49 -8.34 13.21
N TYR A 89 4.51 -8.02 12.35
CA TYR A 89 4.65 -8.17 10.90
C TYR A 89 5.83 -7.38 10.35
N ILE A 90 5.96 -6.11 10.73
CA ILE A 90 7.05 -5.24 10.27
C ILE A 90 8.40 -5.82 10.70
N HIS A 91 8.53 -6.23 11.96
CA HIS A 91 9.76 -6.81 12.48
C HIS A 91 10.14 -8.11 11.78
N GLU A 92 9.19 -9.04 11.58
CA GLU A 92 9.45 -10.32 10.92
C GLU A 92 9.85 -10.17 9.45
N LYS A 93 9.31 -9.16 8.75
CA LYS A 93 9.54 -8.96 7.31
C LYS A 93 10.69 -8.01 6.98
N PHE A 94 10.88 -6.96 7.78
CA PHE A 94 11.78 -5.85 7.48
C PHE A 94 12.79 -5.57 8.61
N GLY A 95 12.74 -6.32 9.71
CA GLY A 95 13.61 -6.10 10.87
C GLY A 95 13.36 -4.73 11.51
N GLU A 96 14.43 -3.98 11.75
CA GLU A 96 14.39 -2.61 12.29
C GLU A 96 14.40 -1.54 11.18
N GLY A 97 14.18 -1.93 9.92
CA GLY A 97 14.29 -1.03 8.76
C GLY A 97 13.14 -0.04 8.57
N ILE A 98 12.05 -0.19 9.32
CA ILE A 98 10.84 0.65 9.21
C ILE A 98 10.44 1.14 10.59
N GLU A 99 10.45 2.46 10.77
CA GLU A 99 9.96 3.12 11.97
C GLU A 99 8.43 3.09 12.03
N VAL A 100 7.87 2.89 13.23
CA VAL A 100 6.43 2.95 13.48
C VAL A 100 6.12 4.06 14.48
N ILE A 101 5.44 5.10 14.01
CA ILE A 101 4.89 6.18 14.83
C ILE A 101 3.50 5.77 15.29
N VAL A 102 3.27 5.79 16.60
CA VAL A 102 1.99 5.43 17.23
C VAL A 102 1.39 6.67 17.88
N THR A 103 0.12 6.96 17.59
CA THR A 103 -0.62 8.01 18.28
C THR A 103 -1.28 7.50 19.56
N PRO A 104 -1.55 8.37 20.55
CA PRO A 104 -2.39 8.01 21.68
C PRO A 104 -3.76 7.47 21.24
N TYR A 105 -4.27 6.48 21.98
CA TYR A 105 -5.60 5.91 21.82
C TYR A 105 -6.71 6.93 22.13
#